data_AF-A0A2R6DTQ2-F1
#
_entry.id   AF-A0A2R6DTQ2-F1
#
_cell.length_a   1.000
_cell.length_b   1.000
_cell.length_c   1.000
_cell.angle_alpha   90.00
_cell.angle_beta   90.00
_cell.angle_gamma   90.00
#
_symmetry.space_group_name_H-M   'P 1'
#
loop_
_entity.id
_entity.type
_entity.pdbx_description
1 polymer ?
#
loop_
_entity_poly.entity_id
_entity_poly.type
_entity_poly.pdbx_seq_one_letter_code
_entity_poly.pdbx_strand_id
1 'polypeptide(L)'
;MHNVDAAGLGIGDDYPPRIMGVLNVSAESPYDPSVFDDPGEAAAYVDEELIGEGADIVDVGLESANKRFEVLSAEEELARLDTAVETLHSTSGSAVWSIETRYAEVAAAALDRGFDMVNDIAGFADPEMPEVCREYDVAVAK
;
A
#
# COMPACT_ATOMS: atom_id res chain seq x y z
N MET A 1 4.96 -17.51 19.51
CA MET A 1 4.04 -17.28 18.39
C MET A 1 4.20 -15.83 18.03
N HIS A 2 4.56 -15.55 16.79
CA HIS A 2 4.77 -14.19 16.30
C HIS A 2 3.51 -13.78 15.55
N ASN A 3 2.63 -13.03 16.23
CA ASN A 3 1.42 -12.49 15.64
C ASN A 3 1.50 -10.96 15.63
N VAL A 4 0.87 -10.36 14.63
CA VAL A 4 0.71 -8.92 14.43
C VAL A 4 -0.77 -8.68 14.11
N ASP A 5 -1.32 -7.58 14.62
CA ASP A 5 -2.61 -7.06 14.21
C ASP A 5 -2.37 -5.93 13.20
N ALA A 6 -3.00 -6.01 12.04
CA ALA A 6 -3.01 -4.95 11.03
C ALA A 6 -4.45 -4.48 10.87
N ALA A 7 -4.82 -3.41 11.57
CA ALA A 7 -6.18 -2.86 11.58
C ALA A 7 -7.29 -3.91 11.84
N GLY A 8 -7.08 -4.80 12.82
CA GLY A 8 -7.99 -5.89 13.16
C GLY A 8 -7.80 -7.18 12.35
N LEU A 9 -6.94 -7.17 11.32
CA LEU A 9 -6.52 -8.37 10.61
C LEU A 9 -5.37 -9.05 11.36
N GLY A 10 -5.65 -10.21 11.95
CA GLY A 10 -4.62 -11.04 12.55
C GLY A 10 -3.72 -11.70 11.49
N ILE A 11 -2.41 -11.50 11.62
CA ILE A 11 -1.34 -12.06 10.78
C ILE A 11 -0.35 -12.81 11.69
N GLY A 12 0.05 -14.04 11.34
CA GLY A 12 1.07 -14.79 12.09
C GLY A 12 0.76 -16.27 12.29
N ASP A 13 1.48 -16.89 13.23
CA ASP A 13 1.44 -18.34 13.50
C ASP A 13 0.04 -18.89 13.82
N ASP A 14 -0.84 -18.06 14.41
CA ASP A 14 -2.19 -18.45 14.84
C ASP A 14 -3.29 -18.15 13.81
N TYR A 15 -2.94 -17.53 12.67
CA TYR A 15 -3.89 -17.09 11.66
C TYR A 15 -3.66 -17.84 10.34
N PRO A 16 -4.68 -17.97 9.47
CA PRO A 16 -4.47 -18.50 8.13
C PRO A 16 -3.53 -17.59 7.33
N PRO A 17 -2.89 -18.12 6.26
CA PRO A 17 -2.18 -17.29 5.30
C PRO A 17 -3.09 -16.16 4.79
N ARG A 18 -2.54 -14.95 4.71
CA ARG A 18 -3.22 -13.78 4.15
C ARG A 18 -2.80 -13.54 2.72
N ILE A 19 -3.72 -13.06 1.90
CA ILE A 19 -3.45 -12.70 0.52
C ILE A 19 -3.32 -11.17 0.44
N MET A 20 -2.18 -10.71 -0.06
CA MET A 20 -1.92 -9.30 -0.36
C MET A 20 -2.02 -9.10 -1.87
N GLY A 21 -3.08 -8.43 -2.31
CA GLY A 21 -3.25 -7.98 -3.69
C GLY A 21 -2.42 -6.72 -3.92
N VAL A 22 -1.82 -6.59 -5.11
CA VAL A 22 -0.94 -5.46 -5.45
C VAL A 22 -1.64 -4.53 -6.43
N LEU A 23 -1.68 -3.25 -6.09
CA LEU A 23 -2.20 -2.17 -6.93
C LEU A 23 -1.07 -1.18 -7.25
N ASN A 24 -0.78 -0.93 -8.53
CA ASN A 24 0.28 -0.01 -8.92
C ASN A 24 -0.31 1.29 -9.49
N VAL A 25 -0.21 2.38 -8.73
CA VAL A 25 -0.64 3.70 -9.17
C VAL A 25 0.54 4.40 -9.83
N SER A 26 0.94 3.93 -11.02
CA SER A 26 2.07 4.49 -11.77
C SER A 26 1.81 4.49 -13.28
N ALA A 27 1.87 5.64 -13.94
CA ALA A 27 1.66 5.76 -15.39
C ALA A 27 2.69 4.98 -16.24
N GLU A 28 3.83 4.60 -15.65
CA GLU A 28 4.95 3.97 -16.36
C GLU A 28 5.06 2.45 -16.19
N SER A 29 4.21 1.81 -15.37
CA SER A 29 4.32 0.36 -15.15
C SER A 29 3.86 -0.44 -16.38
N PRO A 30 4.62 -1.48 -16.80
CA PRO A 30 4.31 -2.29 -17.97
C PRO A 30 3.24 -3.37 -17.73
N TYR A 31 2.67 -3.44 -16.52
CA TYR A 31 1.62 -4.38 -16.15
C TYR A 31 0.24 -3.75 -16.37
N ASP A 32 -0.28 -3.91 -17.59
CA ASP A 32 -1.59 -3.37 -18.02
C ASP A 32 -2.76 -3.58 -17.04
N PRO A 33 -2.93 -4.70 -16.30
CA PRO A 33 -4.12 -4.87 -15.47
C PRO A 33 -4.08 -4.10 -14.13
N SER A 34 -2.94 -3.54 -13.72
CA SER A 34 -2.78 -2.96 -12.38
C SER A 34 -2.39 -1.48 -12.38
N VAL A 35 -2.45 -0.80 -13.54
CA VAL A 35 -2.05 0.60 -13.72
C VAL A 35 -3.26 1.46 -13.99
N PHE A 36 -3.56 2.36 -13.07
CA PHE A 36 -4.72 3.23 -13.17
C PHE A 36 -4.32 4.68 -12.93
N ASP A 37 -4.71 5.55 -13.86
CA ASP A 37 -4.70 7.00 -13.74
C ASP A 37 -6.08 7.56 -13.35
N ASP A 38 -7.13 6.74 -13.46
CA ASP A 38 -8.47 6.99 -12.95
C ASP A 38 -8.72 6.22 -11.63
N PRO A 39 -9.01 6.92 -10.52
CA PRO A 39 -9.27 6.29 -9.23
C PRO A 39 -10.48 5.34 -9.22
N GLY A 40 -11.49 5.59 -10.07
CA GLY A 40 -12.70 4.79 -10.16
C GLY A 40 -12.46 3.46 -10.86
N GLU A 41 -11.69 3.45 -11.95
CA GLU A 41 -11.24 2.21 -12.60
C GLU A 41 -10.36 1.38 -11.66
N ALA A 42 -9.44 2.04 -10.94
CA ALA A 42 -8.62 1.39 -9.93
C ALA A 42 -9.46 0.75 -8.82
N ALA A 43 -10.47 1.46 -8.32
CA ALA A 43 -11.33 0.97 -7.26
C ALA A 43 -12.19 -0.22 -7.72
N ALA A 44 -12.71 -0.16 -8.95
CA ALA A 44 -13.44 -1.27 -9.56
C ALA A 44 -12.56 -2.52 -9.70
N TYR A 45 -11.32 -2.36 -10.16
CA TYR A 45 -10.35 -3.45 -10.22
C TYR A 45 -10.06 -4.03 -8.83
N VAL A 46 -9.84 -3.18 -7.83
CA VAL A 46 -9.65 -3.64 -6.45
C VAL A 46 -10.87 -4.44 -5.96
N ASP A 47 -12.09 -3.95 -6.20
CA ASP A 47 -13.31 -4.63 -5.75
C ASP A 47 -13.53 -5.98 -6.46
N GLU A 48 -13.36 -6.02 -7.78
CA GLU A 48 -13.68 -7.19 -8.60
C GLU A 48 -12.57 -8.25 -8.56
N GLU A 49 -11.31 -7.82 -8.69
CA GLU A 49 -10.19 -8.72 -8.97
C GLU A 49 -9.26 -8.93 -7.78
N LEU A 50 -9.13 -7.96 -6.86
CA LEU A 50 -8.31 -8.15 -5.65
C LEU A 50 -9.18 -8.69 -4.52
N ILE A 51 -10.12 -7.88 -4.03
CA ILE A 51 -11.00 -8.23 -2.92
C ILE A 51 -11.96 -9.34 -3.36
N GLY A 52 -12.53 -9.25 -4.57
CA GLY A 52 -13.44 -10.26 -5.12
C GLY A 52 -12.81 -11.66 -5.25
N GLU A 53 -11.50 -11.73 -5.47
CA GLU A 53 -10.74 -12.99 -5.50
C GLU A 53 -10.14 -13.41 -4.15
N GLY A 54 -10.34 -12.62 -3.09
CA GLY A 54 -10.01 -12.97 -1.71
C GLY A 54 -8.75 -12.34 -1.13
N ALA A 55 -8.31 -11.19 -1.65
CA ALA A 55 -7.29 -10.39 -0.98
C ALA A 55 -7.78 -9.90 0.39
N ASP A 56 -6.98 -10.15 1.44
CA ASP A 56 -7.17 -9.58 2.78
C ASP A 56 -6.53 -8.19 2.91
N ILE A 57 -5.48 -7.94 2.12
CA ILE A 57 -4.66 -6.73 2.13
C ILE A 57 -4.56 -6.22 0.68
N VAL A 58 -4.68 -4.91 0.48
CA VAL A 58 -4.37 -4.23 -0.79
C VAL A 58 -3.13 -3.38 -0.55
N ASP A 59 -2.04 -3.72 -1.23
CA ASP A 59 -0.77 -3.00 -1.15
C ASP A 59 -0.60 -2.09 -2.36
N VAL A 60 -0.42 -0.80 -2.08
CA VAL A 60 -0.42 0.25 -3.10
C VAL A 60 0.99 0.77 -3.32
N GLY A 61 1.54 0.49 -4.49
CA GLY A 61 2.80 1.07 -4.96
C GLY A 61 2.57 2.32 -5.80
N LEU A 62 3.27 3.41 -5.46
CA LEU A 62 3.25 4.68 -6.22
C LEU A 62 4.35 4.75 -7.29
N GLU A 63 5.35 3.87 -7.15
CA GLU A 63 6.51 3.74 -8.01
C GLU A 63 6.44 2.45 -8.84
N SER A 64 6.96 2.49 -10.06
CA SER A 64 7.12 1.29 -10.89
C SER A 64 8.27 0.41 -10.39
N ALA A 65 8.02 -0.87 -10.12
CA ALA A 65 9.07 -1.84 -9.80
C ALA A 65 10.05 -2.14 -10.97
N ASN A 66 9.84 -1.55 -12.15
CA ASN A 66 10.69 -1.75 -13.31
C ASN A 66 12.02 -1.00 -13.18
N LYS A 67 13.10 -1.77 -12.96
CA LYS A 67 14.49 -1.33 -12.78
C LYS A 67 15.07 -0.45 -13.89
N ARG A 68 14.35 -0.23 -14.99
CA ARG A 68 14.75 0.69 -16.06
C ARG A 68 14.41 2.14 -15.75
N PHE A 69 13.43 2.38 -14.87
CA PHE A 69 13.08 3.72 -14.43
C PHE A 69 13.97 4.13 -13.25
N GLU A 70 14.16 5.43 -13.14
CA GLU A 70 14.82 6.01 -11.97
C GLU A 70 13.90 5.88 -10.77
N VAL A 71 14.52 5.80 -9.59
CA VAL A 71 13.78 5.79 -8.34
C VAL A 71 13.14 7.17 -8.14
N LEU A 72 11.84 7.20 -7.89
CA LEU A 72 11.11 8.42 -7.58
C LEU A 72 11.60 8.99 -6.25
N SER A 73 11.70 10.31 -6.20
CA SER A 73 11.83 11.03 -4.94
C SER A 73 10.52 10.95 -4.13
N ALA A 74 10.61 11.21 -2.82
CA ALA A 74 9.43 11.29 -1.96
C ALA A 74 8.42 12.34 -2.45
N GLU A 75 8.88 13.47 -2.98
CA GLU A 75 8.01 14.51 -3.57
C GLU A 75 7.21 13.96 -4.77
N GLU A 76 7.84 13.14 -5.60
CA GLU A 76 7.18 12.51 -6.75
C GLU A 76 6.20 11.40 -6.35
N GLU A 77 6.50 10.62 -5.31
CA GLU A 77 5.53 9.68 -4.72
C GLU A 77 4.34 10.44 -4.10
N LEU A 78 4.59 11.48 -3.31
CA LEU A 78 3.54 12.31 -2.71
C LEU A 78 2.61 12.94 -3.75
N ALA A 79 3.14 13.32 -4.92
CA ALA A 79 2.34 13.84 -6.02
C ALA A 79 1.37 12.80 -6.63
N ARG A 80 1.61 11.50 -6.42
CA ARG A 80 0.75 10.39 -6.86
C ARG A 80 -0.19 9.87 -5.77
N LEU A 81 0.07 10.22 -4.52
CA LEU A 81 -0.68 9.74 -3.36
C LEU A 81 -2.17 10.09 -3.43
N ASP A 82 -2.53 11.25 -4.01
CA ASP A 82 -3.92 11.66 -4.16
C ASP A 82 -4.76 10.62 -4.93
N THR A 83 -4.23 10.08 -6.03
CA THR A 83 -4.91 9.03 -6.80
C THR A 83 -5.11 7.76 -5.96
N ALA A 84 -4.09 7.32 -5.23
CA ALA A 84 -4.18 6.15 -4.36
C ALA A 84 -5.23 6.32 -3.25
N VAL A 85 -5.32 7.51 -2.65
CA VAL A 85 -6.29 7.83 -1.60
C VAL A 85 -7.70 7.92 -2.17
N GLU A 86 -7.88 8.50 -3.36
CA GLU A 86 -9.17 8.53 -4.05
C GLU A 86 -9.64 7.12 -4.42
N THR A 87 -8.72 6.23 -4.81
CA THR A 87 -9.01 4.81 -5.06
C THR A 87 -9.51 4.14 -3.79
N LEU A 88 -8.76 4.26 -2.69
CA LEU A 88 -9.15 3.72 -1.38
C LEU A 88 -10.57 4.13 -1.00
N HIS A 89 -10.89 5.43 -1.11
CA HIS A 89 -12.21 5.94 -0.76
C HIS A 89 -13.34 5.55 -1.73
N SER A 90 -12.99 5.16 -2.95
CA SER A 90 -13.95 4.75 -3.98
C SER A 90 -14.21 3.24 -3.97
N THR A 91 -13.30 2.44 -3.39
CA THR A 91 -13.47 1.00 -3.19
C THR A 91 -14.60 0.72 -2.19
N SER A 92 -15.50 -0.19 -2.55
CA SER A 92 -16.66 -0.56 -1.71
C SER A 92 -16.38 -1.76 -0.80
N GLY A 93 -15.42 -2.60 -1.19
CA GLY A 93 -14.95 -3.76 -0.45
C GLY A 93 -14.15 -3.38 0.79
N SER A 94 -13.87 -4.39 1.61
CA SER A 94 -13.08 -4.24 2.84
C SER A 94 -11.81 -5.06 2.72
N ALA A 95 -10.67 -4.37 2.88
CA ALA A 95 -9.34 -4.93 3.00
C ALA A 95 -8.52 -4.00 3.91
N VAL A 96 -7.41 -4.51 4.43
CA VAL A 96 -6.38 -3.66 5.04
C VAL A 96 -5.63 -2.95 3.92
N TRP A 97 -5.50 -1.63 4.00
CA TRP A 97 -4.77 -0.85 3.00
C TRP A 97 -3.33 -0.63 3.42
N SER A 98 -2.39 -1.15 2.63
CA SER A 98 -0.96 -1.01 2.84
C SER A 98 -0.38 -0.01 1.83
N ILE A 99 0.49 0.88 2.28
CA ILE A 99 1.26 1.78 1.41
C ILE A 99 2.67 1.21 1.22
N GLU A 100 3.06 0.95 -0.03
CA GLU A 100 4.42 0.56 -0.38
C GLU A 100 5.27 1.81 -0.62
N THR A 101 6.25 2.06 0.25
CA THR A 101 7.18 3.19 0.10
C THR A 101 8.48 2.93 0.86
N ARG A 102 9.51 3.71 0.53
CA ARG A 102 10.77 3.77 1.27
C ARG A 102 10.91 5.01 2.14
N TYR A 103 9.94 5.94 2.08
CA TYR A 103 10.04 7.28 2.64
C TYR A 103 9.09 7.44 3.82
N ALA A 104 9.62 7.84 4.97
CA ALA A 104 8.81 8.04 6.17
C ALA A 104 7.72 9.12 5.98
N GLU A 105 8.03 10.18 5.21
CA GLU A 105 7.07 11.25 4.92
C GLU A 105 5.90 10.80 4.03
N VAL A 106 6.14 9.88 3.08
CA VAL A 106 5.07 9.27 2.25
C VAL A 106 4.21 8.36 3.11
N ALA A 107 4.83 7.51 3.94
CA ALA A 107 4.12 6.63 4.86
C ALA A 107 3.22 7.43 5.81
N ALA A 108 3.76 8.47 6.47
CA ALA A 108 2.97 9.33 7.35
C ALA A 108 1.78 9.98 6.62
N ALA A 109 2.00 10.53 5.42
CA ALA A 109 0.95 11.16 4.64
C ALA A 109 -0.16 10.17 4.21
N ALA A 110 0.19 8.92 3.91
CA ALA A 110 -0.78 7.88 3.57
C ALA A 110 -1.58 7.44 4.79
N LEU A 111 -0.92 7.22 5.93
CA LEU A 111 -1.58 6.83 7.19
C LEU A 111 -2.57 7.90 7.67
N ASP A 112 -2.21 9.19 7.57
CA ASP A 112 -3.12 10.31 7.84
C ASP A 112 -4.40 10.31 6.98
N ARG A 113 -4.37 9.58 5.85
CA ARG A 113 -5.44 9.54 4.85
C ARG A 113 -6.15 8.19 4.77
N GLY A 114 -5.95 7.33 5.76
CA GLY A 114 -6.74 6.10 5.93
C GLY A 114 -6.06 4.81 5.49
N PHE A 115 -4.77 4.84 5.18
CA PHE A 115 -3.99 3.60 5.09
C PHE A 115 -3.78 3.01 6.49
N ASP A 116 -3.73 1.68 6.55
CA ASP A 116 -3.72 0.88 7.78
C ASP A 116 -2.34 0.28 8.11
N MET A 117 -1.50 0.12 7.09
CA MET A 117 -0.25 -0.63 7.15
C MET A 117 0.81 0.03 6.26
N VAL A 118 2.09 -0.19 6.59
CA VAL A 118 3.23 0.22 5.75
C VAL A 118 3.96 -1.02 5.22
N ASN A 119 4.26 -1.04 3.93
CA ASN A 119 5.22 -1.95 3.31
C ASN A 119 6.51 -1.17 3.01
N ASP A 120 7.46 -1.23 3.94
CA ASP A 120 8.76 -0.55 3.83
C ASP A 120 9.77 -1.41 3.06
N ILE A 121 9.83 -1.19 1.76
CA ILE A 121 10.72 -1.91 0.84
C ILE A 121 12.22 -1.63 1.07
N ALA A 122 12.55 -0.61 1.86
CA ALA A 122 13.94 -0.27 2.19
C ALA A 122 14.38 -0.84 3.55
N GLY A 123 13.48 -1.46 4.32
CA GLY A 123 13.81 -2.17 5.55
C GLY A 123 14.31 -1.30 6.67
N PHE A 124 13.64 -0.16 6.90
CA PHE A 124 13.97 0.89 7.86
C PHE A 124 15.31 1.59 7.58
N ALA A 125 15.67 1.73 6.29
CA ALA A 125 16.83 2.52 5.88
C ALA A 125 16.60 4.02 6.10
N ASP A 126 15.35 4.49 5.96
CA ASP A 126 14.94 5.81 6.41
C ASP A 126 14.85 5.79 7.96
N PRO A 127 15.68 6.57 8.67
CA PRO A 127 15.71 6.56 10.12
C PRO A 127 14.42 7.07 10.78
N GLU A 128 13.58 7.82 10.05
CA GLU A 128 12.32 8.35 10.56
C GLU A 128 11.17 7.33 10.44
N MET A 129 11.29 6.32 9.56
CA MET A 129 10.24 5.33 9.30
C MET A 129 9.81 4.56 10.56
N PRO A 130 10.72 4.05 11.43
CA PRO A 130 10.32 3.41 12.69
C PRO A 130 9.58 4.36 13.64
N GLU A 131 9.90 5.66 13.61
CA GLU A 131 9.25 6.65 14.47
C GLU A 131 7.81 6.88 14.02
N VAL A 132 7.59 7.06 12.72
CA VAL A 132 6.27 7.15 12.10
C VAL A 132 5.45 5.89 12.40
N CYS A 133 5.96 4.70 12.10
CA CYS A 133 5.21 3.46 12.30
C CYS A 133 4.80 3.26 13.78
N ARG A 134 5.65 3.68 14.72
CA ARG A 134 5.34 3.64 16.17
C ARG A 134 4.31 4.69 16.57
N GLU A 135 4.34 5.89 15.98
CA GLU A 135 3.38 6.95 16.29
C GLU A 135 1.95 6.57 15.89
N TYR A 136 1.80 5.95 14.72
CA TYR A 136 0.51 5.49 14.22
C TYR A 136 0.10 4.09 14.75
N ASP A 137 0.99 3.39 15.44
CA ASP A 137 0.78 2.01 15.95
C ASP A 137 0.36 1.03 14.84
N VAL A 138 1.08 1.06 13.71
CA VAL A 138 0.75 0.29 12.51
C VAL A 138 1.62 -0.93 12.33
N ALA A 139 1.06 -1.95 11.67
CA ALA A 139 1.83 -3.09 11.18
C ALA A 139 2.80 -2.65 10.07
N VAL A 140 3.96 -3.30 9.99
CA VAL A 140 4.98 -3.02 8.96
C VAL A 140 5.47 -4.31 8.33
N ALA A 141 5.38 -4.40 7.00
CA ALA A 141 6.13 -5.35 6.19
C ALA A 141 7.47 -4.73 5.76
N LYS A 142 8.52 -5.54 5.71
CA LYS A 142 9.89 -5.10 5.38
C LYS A 142 10.71 -6.22 4.74
#